data_AF-A0A2E6TB04-F1
#
_entry.id   AF-A0A2E6TB04-F1
#
_cell.length_a   1.000
_cell.length_b   1.000
_cell.length_c   1.000
_cell.angle_alpha   90.00
_cell.angle_beta   90.00
_cell.angle_gamma   90.00
#
_symmetry.space_group_name_H-M   'P 1'
#
loop_
_entity.id
_entity.type
_entity.pdbx_description
1 polymer ?
#
loop_
_entity_poly.entity_id
_entity_poly.type
_entity_poly.pdbx_seq_one_letter_code
_entity_poly.pdbx_strand_id
1 'polypeptide(L)'
;MKGTNILLFIIAIMLAMFLGLQIEEQYRDVRYLNNCKKDIQSKGIKTDDTTAYCAGLVRQDPYLFTYNRGYVGKYLQQNNMSSSPQKSPTEKESKKEPKK
;
A
#
# COMPACT_ATOMS: atom_id res chain seq x y z
N MET A 1 -46.59 -9.76 8.18
CA MET A 1 -45.39 -10.62 8.25
C MET A 1 -44.61 -10.71 6.93
N LYS A 2 -45.25 -10.77 5.74
CA LYS A 2 -44.52 -10.85 4.45
C LYS A 2 -43.68 -9.61 4.11
N GLY A 3 -44.16 -8.40 4.43
CA GLY A 3 -43.41 -7.15 4.16
C GLY A 3 -42.16 -6.98 5.00
N THR A 4 -42.18 -7.43 6.26
CA THR A 4 -41.02 -7.39 7.16
C THR A 4 -39.88 -8.28 6.67
N ASN A 5 -40.20 -9.45 6.09
CA ASN A 5 -39.20 -10.36 5.53
C ASN A 5 -38.54 -9.81 4.27
N ILE A 6 -39.29 -9.09 3.43
CA ILE A 6 -38.75 -8.41 2.23
C ILE A 6 -37.81 -7.28 2.64
N LEU A 7 -38.18 -6.50 3.66
CA LEU A 7 -37.32 -5.42 4.18
C LEU A 7 -36.01 -5.97 4.75
N LEU A 8 -36.07 -7.06 5.55
CA LEU A 8 -34.89 -7.71 6.09
C LEU A 8 -33.98 -8.28 4.99
N PHE A 9 -34.56 -8.82 3.92
CA PHE A 9 -33.79 -9.31 2.77
C PHE A 9 -33.04 -8.19 2.03
N ILE A 10 -33.67 -7.03 1.83
CA ILE A 10 -33.01 -5.86 1.22
C ILE A 10 -31.85 -5.36 2.10
N ILE A 11 -32.05 -5.29 3.41
CA ILE A 11 -31.00 -4.90 4.36
C ILE A 11 -29.83 -5.91 4.30
N ALA A 12 -30.12 -7.21 4.24
CA ALA A 12 -29.09 -8.24 4.12
C ALA A 12 -28.27 -8.11 2.84
N ILE A 13 -28.90 -7.79 1.70
CA ILE A 13 -28.18 -7.54 0.43
C ILE A 13 -27.26 -6.33 0.54
N MET A 14 -27.75 -5.23 1.09
CA MET A 14 -26.95 -4.01 1.26
C MET A 14 -25.71 -4.27 2.14
N LEU A 15 -25.88 -5.01 3.23
CA LEU A 15 -24.77 -5.41 4.10
C LEU A 15 -23.78 -6.33 3.37
N ALA A 16 -24.26 -7.30 2.58
CA ALA A 16 -23.39 -8.18 1.80
C ALA A 16 -22.56 -7.44 0.75
N MET A 17 -23.15 -6.46 0.05
CA MET A 17 -22.41 -5.62 -0.91
C MET A 17 -21.33 -4.79 -0.21
N PHE A 18 -21.65 -4.19 0.94
CA PHE A 18 -20.69 -3.39 1.71
C PHE A 18 -19.51 -4.22 2.22
N LEU A 19 -19.77 -5.45 2.69
CA LEU A 19 -18.72 -6.39 3.09
C LEU A 19 -17.87 -6.85 1.90
N GLY A 20 -18.49 -7.10 0.74
CA GLY A 20 -17.78 -7.49 -0.49
C GLY A 20 -16.75 -6.45 -0.94
N LEU A 21 -17.11 -5.16 -0.87
CA LEU A 21 -16.22 -4.04 -1.22
C LEU A 21 -14.97 -3.97 -0.31
N GLN A 22 -15.13 -4.18 0.99
CA GLN A 22 -13.99 -4.17 1.93
C GLN A 22 -13.04 -5.36 1.71
N ILE A 23 -13.57 -6.53 1.33
CA ILE A 23 -12.76 -7.72 1.04
C ILE A 23 -11.89 -7.49 -0.19
N GLU A 24 -12.41 -6.83 -1.22
CA GLU A 24 -11.65 -6.56 -2.45
C GLU A 24 -10.45 -5.64 -2.20
N GLU A 25 -10.64 -4.59 -1.40
CA GLU A 25 -9.57 -3.63 -1.08
C GLU A 25 -8.43 -4.29 -0.30
N GLN A 26 -8.76 -5.08 0.73
CA GLN A 26 -7.76 -5.84 1.51
C GLN A 26 -7.06 -6.92 0.67
N TYR A 27 -7.80 -7.63 -0.18
CA TYR A 27 -7.22 -8.67 -1.05
C TYR A 27 -6.30 -8.07 -2.12
N ARG A 28 -6.64 -6.88 -2.61
CA ARG A 28 -5.82 -6.14 -3.58
C ARG A 28 -4.46 -5.80 -2.98
N ASP A 29 -4.44 -5.28 -1.77
CA ASP A 29 -3.20 -4.86 -1.12
C ASP A 29 -2.31 -6.05 -0.78
N VAL A 30 -2.90 -7.17 -0.32
CA VAL A 30 -2.16 -8.44 -0.12
C VAL A 30 -1.58 -8.96 -1.44
N ARG A 31 -2.36 -8.90 -2.53
CA ARG A 31 -1.89 -9.31 -3.86
C ARG A 31 -0.72 -8.47 -4.34
N TYR A 32 -0.80 -7.14 -4.20
CA TYR A 32 0.26 -6.24 -4.61
C TYR A 32 1.51 -6.42 -3.74
N LEU A 33 1.35 -6.64 -2.44
CA LEU A 33 2.46 -6.98 -1.55
C LEU A 33 3.16 -8.27 -1.98
N ASN A 34 2.40 -9.29 -2.36
CA ASN A 34 2.97 -10.55 -2.85
C ASN A 34 3.66 -10.39 -4.22
N ASN A 35 3.10 -9.57 -5.12
CA ASN A 35 3.74 -9.21 -6.39
C ASN A 35 5.09 -8.53 -6.13
N CYS A 36 5.16 -7.61 -5.17
CA CYS A 36 6.39 -6.93 -4.80
C CYS A 36 7.46 -7.91 -4.33
N LYS A 37 7.12 -8.85 -3.44
CA LYS A 37 8.09 -9.86 -2.97
C LYS A 37 8.66 -10.68 -4.13
N LYS A 38 7.77 -11.18 -5.01
CA LYS A 38 8.18 -11.98 -6.18
C LYS A 38 9.03 -11.16 -7.15
N ASP A 39 8.63 -9.92 -7.42
CA ASP A 39 9.31 -9.06 -8.37
C ASP A 39 10.72 -8.69 -7.87
N ILE A 40 10.87 -8.29 -6.61
CA ILE A 40 12.18 -8.01 -5.99
C ILE A 40 13.11 -9.22 -6.04
N GLN A 41 12.59 -10.42 -5.69
CA GLN A 41 13.36 -11.66 -5.76
C GLN A 41 13.78 -11.99 -7.19
N SER A 42 12.85 -11.90 -8.15
CA SER A 42 13.13 -12.18 -9.56
C SER A 42 14.12 -11.20 -10.20
N LYS A 43 14.15 -9.96 -9.70
CA LYS A 43 15.01 -8.87 -10.17
C LYS A 43 16.35 -8.82 -9.46
N GLY A 44 16.62 -9.71 -8.51
CA GLY A 44 17.89 -9.81 -7.79
C GLY A 44 18.20 -8.59 -6.91
N ILE A 45 17.18 -7.85 -6.47
CA ILE A 45 17.37 -6.69 -5.60
C ILE A 45 17.73 -7.19 -4.20
N LYS A 46 18.93 -6.85 -3.72
CA LYS A 46 19.42 -7.28 -2.41
C LYS A 46 18.63 -6.59 -1.30
N THR A 47 18.03 -7.38 -0.42
CA THR A 47 17.33 -6.92 0.78
C THR A 47 17.38 -8.02 1.84
N ASP A 48 17.54 -7.63 3.10
CA ASP A 48 17.63 -8.58 4.22
C ASP A 48 16.27 -9.23 4.52
N ASP A 49 15.17 -8.47 4.37
CA ASP A 49 13.80 -8.97 4.46
C ASP A 49 12.92 -8.32 3.38
N THR A 50 12.58 -9.12 2.36
CA THR A 50 11.67 -8.72 1.28
C THR A 50 10.30 -8.25 1.77
N THR A 51 9.80 -8.78 2.89
CA THR A 51 8.50 -8.39 3.44
C THR A 51 8.58 -6.99 4.04
N ALA A 52 9.56 -6.75 4.93
CA ALA A 52 9.77 -5.45 5.53
C ALA A 52 10.09 -4.39 4.48
N TYR A 53 10.87 -4.74 3.46
CA TYR A 53 11.22 -3.85 2.36
C TYR A 53 9.99 -3.45 1.52
N CYS A 54 9.17 -4.42 1.08
CA CYS A 54 7.93 -4.12 0.37
C CYS A 54 6.95 -3.31 1.24
N ALA A 55 6.86 -3.59 2.53
CA ALA A 55 6.04 -2.81 3.46
C ALA A 55 6.59 -1.37 3.67
N GLY A 56 7.90 -1.18 3.50
CA GLY A 56 8.54 0.14 3.47
C GLY A 56 8.15 0.93 2.22
N LEU A 57 8.16 0.29 1.04
CA LEU A 57 7.76 0.92 -0.23
C LEU A 57 6.29 1.37 -0.21
N VAL A 58 5.39 0.56 0.36
CA VAL A 58 3.98 0.93 0.54
C VAL A 58 3.84 2.21 1.38
N ARG A 59 4.69 2.39 2.41
CA ARG A 59 4.67 3.59 3.26
C ARG A 59 5.33 4.79 2.62
N GLN A 60 6.38 4.57 1.83
CA GLN A 60 7.14 5.64 1.21
C GLN A 60 6.37 6.26 0.04
N ASP A 61 5.85 5.43 -0.87
CA ASP A 61 5.14 5.87 -2.07
C ASP A 61 3.92 4.96 -2.36
N PRO A 62 2.83 5.08 -1.59
CA PRO A 62 1.64 4.24 -1.74
C PRO A 62 1.00 4.36 -3.13
N TYR A 63 1.04 5.55 -3.74
CA TYR A 63 0.48 5.78 -5.06
C TYR A 63 1.27 5.02 -6.14
N LEU A 64 2.60 5.13 -6.14
CA LEU A 64 3.46 4.44 -7.10
C LEU A 64 3.37 2.92 -6.92
N PHE A 65 3.30 2.46 -5.69
CA PHE A 65 3.14 1.04 -5.36
C PHE A 65 1.83 0.48 -5.92
N THR A 66 0.72 1.18 -5.67
CA THR A 66 -0.62 0.77 -6.10
C THR A 66 -0.78 0.87 -7.62
N TYR A 67 -0.28 1.94 -8.24
CA TYR A 67 -0.29 2.14 -9.70
C TYR A 67 0.41 0.99 -10.43
N ASN A 68 1.58 0.58 -9.94
CA ASN A 68 2.34 -0.53 -10.51
C ASN A 68 1.85 -1.90 -10.05
N ARG A 69 0.76 -1.98 -9.28
CA ARG A 69 0.19 -3.23 -8.76
C ARG A 69 1.22 -4.09 -8.00
N GLY A 70 2.15 -3.42 -7.32
CA GLY A 70 3.26 -4.06 -6.62
C GLY A 70 4.43 -4.55 -7.49
N TYR A 71 4.47 -4.30 -8.80
CA TYR A 71 5.66 -4.59 -9.63
C TYR A 71 6.66 -3.45 -9.57
N VAL A 72 7.61 -3.57 -8.66
CA VAL A 72 8.47 -2.47 -8.21
C VAL A 72 9.89 -2.47 -8.75
N GLY A 73 10.38 -3.61 -9.19
CA GLY A 73 11.78 -3.83 -9.51
C GLY A 73 12.28 -2.99 -10.67
N LYS A 74 11.44 -2.70 -11.67
CA LYS A 74 11.83 -1.85 -12.81
C LYS A 74 12.23 -0.44 -12.37
N TYR A 75 11.44 0.18 -11.49
CA TYR A 75 11.74 1.54 -11.03
C TYR A 75 12.80 1.57 -9.94
N LEU A 76 12.90 0.53 -9.10
CA LEU A 76 13.96 0.43 -8.11
C LEU A 76 15.33 0.25 -8.76
N GLN A 77 15.43 -0.51 -9.85
CA GLN A 77 16.68 -0.62 -10.60
C GLN A 77 17.05 0.71 -11.27
N GLN A 78 16.08 1.44 -11.79
CA GLN A 78 16.27 2.76 -12.38
C GLN A 78 16.71 3.81 -11.34
N ASN A 79 16.15 3.76 -10.13
CA ASN A 79 16.56 4.61 -9.00
C ASN A 79 17.88 4.15 -8.36
N ASN A 80 18.23 2.85 -8.36
CA ASN A 80 19.57 2.41 -7.93
C ASN A 80 20.67 2.83 -8.92
N MET A 81 20.35 3.03 -10.21
CA MET A 81 21.23 3.73 -11.16
C MET A 81 21.21 5.25 -10.98
N SER A 82 20.20 5.78 -10.28
CA SER A 82 19.95 7.21 -10.08
C SER A 82 19.78 7.49 -8.59
N SER A 83 20.85 7.31 -7.82
CA SER A 83 21.00 7.65 -6.39
C SER A 83 20.16 6.86 -5.35
N SER A 84 20.89 6.40 -4.33
CA SER A 84 20.47 5.95 -2.98
C SER A 84 19.07 6.39 -2.53
N PRO A 85 18.32 5.56 -1.77
CA PRO A 85 17.04 5.96 -1.18
C PRO A 85 17.20 7.29 -0.45
N GLN A 86 16.50 8.30 -0.94
CA GLN A 86 16.48 9.61 -0.33
C GLN A 86 15.79 9.44 1.02
N LYS A 87 16.60 9.56 2.07
CA LYS A 87 16.20 9.66 3.46
C LYS A 87 14.97 10.55 3.54
N SER A 88 13.92 10.04 4.17
CA SER A 88 12.72 10.80 4.57
C SER A 88 13.15 12.18 5.10
N PRO A 89 12.47 13.29 4.73
CA PRO A 89 12.81 14.58 5.30
C PRO A 89 12.60 14.48 6.80
N THR A 90 13.72 14.48 7.53
CA THR A 90 13.72 14.71 8.97
C THR A 90 13.16 16.11 9.16
N GLU A 91 11.99 16.16 9.80
CA GLU A 91 11.42 17.33 10.44
C GLU A 91 12.51 18.10 11.19
N LYS A 92 12.93 19.22 10.62
CA LYS A 92 13.71 20.26 11.29
C LYS A 92 13.13 21.61 10.92
N GLU A 93 12.03 21.98 11.58
CA GLU A 93 11.83 23.38 11.93
C GLU A 93 10.86 23.53 13.11
N SER A 94 11.41 23.42 14.32
CA SER A 94 10.86 24.17 15.45
C SER A 94 12.02 24.61 16.32
N LYS A 95 12.45 25.86 16.10
CA LYS A 95 13.24 26.60 17.10
C LYS A 95 12.95 28.10 16.99
N LYS A 96 12.14 28.55 17.97
CA LYS A 96 12.22 29.83 18.70
C LYS A 96 11.78 31.12 17.99
N GLU A 97 10.56 31.52 18.34
CA GLU A 97 10.15 32.82 18.90
C GLU A 97 11.26 33.88 19.09
N PRO A 98 11.07 35.13 18.62
CA PRO A 98 11.76 36.28 19.18
C PRO A 98 10.81 37.16 19.98
N LYS A 99 11.02 37.19 21.31
CA LYS A 99 10.69 38.34 22.15
C LYS A 99 11.81 39.37 22.02
N LYS A 100 11.49 40.61 21.65
CA LYS A 100 12.05 41.80 22.27
C LYS A 100 11.11 42.98 22.10
#